data_AF-A0A9D5RYT5-F1
#
_entry.id   AF-A0A9D5RYT5-F1
#
_cell.length_a   1.000
_cell.length_b   1.000
_cell.length_c   1.000
_cell.angle_alpha   90.00
_cell.angle_beta   90.00
_cell.angle_gamma   90.00
#
_symmetry.space_group_name_H-M   'P 1'
#
loop_
_entity.id
_entity.type
_entity.pdbx_description
1 polymer ?
#
loop_
_entity_poly.entity_id
_entity_poly.type
_entity_poly.pdbx_seq_one_letter_code
_entity_poly.pdbx_strand_id
1 'polypeptide(L)'
;TISKSTDDKYYISILVETEIKPLERTDKTIGLDLGVKDIVITSNGLKYKNHKYLSKSEKKLAREQRKLSHMVKGSSNRNKQRIKLARIHKHINNQRNDYLHKLSKHIIDENQIICVEDLKVMNMTKENKFNKELLDSSMSRLLTMLTYKASWYGRTIVKIPSNYPSSQLCSSCGYQNKEVKNLKIRKWTCPECGSVHDRDCNAAKNILSKGIEILTKDGTHPDSLFMLDPLGSSRKKPPLL
;
A
#
# COMPACT_ATOMS: atom_id res chain seq x y z
N THR A 1 7.09 -19.81 18.74
CA THR A 1 8.20 -18.90 19.10
C THR A 1 7.79 -17.96 20.22
N ILE A 2 8.64 -17.79 21.24
CA ILE A 2 8.44 -16.78 22.30
C ILE A 2 9.38 -15.60 22.04
N SER A 3 8.89 -14.37 22.12
CA SER A 3 9.71 -13.17 21.97
C SER A 3 9.34 -12.09 22.98
N LYS A 4 10.30 -11.23 23.31
CA LYS A 4 10.11 -10.07 24.19
C LYS A 4 10.29 -8.79 23.39
N SER A 5 9.31 -7.89 23.42
CA SER A 5 9.36 -6.62 22.73
C SER A 5 10.00 -5.52 23.56
N THR A 6 10.42 -4.43 22.90
CA THR A 6 11.12 -3.30 23.53
C THR A 6 10.25 -2.53 24.54
N ASP A 7 8.93 -2.66 24.48
CA ASP A 7 7.96 -2.12 25.45
C ASP A 7 7.66 -3.05 26.63
N ASP A 8 8.49 -4.09 26.82
CA ASP A 8 8.47 -5.02 27.95
C ASP A 8 7.27 -6.00 27.95
N LYS A 9 6.72 -6.30 26.76
CA LYS A 9 5.68 -7.31 26.58
C LYS A 9 6.27 -8.60 26.03
N TYR A 10 5.71 -9.73 26.47
CA TYR A 10 6.02 -11.04 25.93
C TYR A 10 4.97 -11.44 24.91
N TYR A 11 5.40 -12.07 23.83
CA TYR A 11 4.56 -12.57 22.75
C TYR A 11 4.86 -14.05 22.52
N ILE A 12 3.79 -14.82 22.31
CA ILE A 12 3.87 -16.20 21.84
C ILE A 12 3.29 -16.21 20.43
N SER A 13 4.07 -16.67 19.46
CA SER A 13 3.64 -16.93 18.09
C SER A 13 3.47 -18.43 17.91
N ILE A 14 2.25 -18.83 17.57
CA ILE A 14 1.87 -20.20 17.24
C ILE A 14 1.48 -20.18 15.76
N LEU A 15 2.23 -20.92 14.95
CA LEU A 15 1.88 -21.09 13.55
C LEU A 15 0.78 -22.14 13.47
N VAL A 16 -0.32 -21.80 12.81
CA VAL A 16 -1.43 -22.71 12.57
C VAL A 16 -1.65 -22.85 11.07
N GLU A 17 -1.95 -24.07 10.65
CA GLU A 17 -2.50 -24.32 9.33
C GLU A 17 -4.02 -24.18 9.40
N THR A 18 -4.58 -23.38 8.50
CA THR A 18 -6.02 -23.15 8.44
C THR A 18 -6.45 -23.01 6.99
N GLU A 19 -7.62 -23.55 6.69
CA GLU A 19 -8.30 -23.36 5.43
C GLU A 19 -8.99 -22.01 5.44
N ILE A 20 -8.63 -21.15 4.48
CA ILE A 20 -9.29 -19.86 4.27
C ILE A 20 -10.18 -20.02 3.06
N LYS A 21 -11.49 -19.84 3.26
CA LYS A 21 -12.46 -19.88 2.17
C LYS A 21 -12.27 -18.64 1.28
N PRO A 22 -12.17 -18.83 -0.05
CA PRO A 22 -12.23 -17.72 -1.00
C PRO A 22 -13.52 -16.92 -0.82
N LEU A 23 -13.47 -15.63 -1.17
CA LEU A 23 -14.68 -14.81 -1.21
C LEU A 23 -15.48 -15.12 -2.48
N GLU A 24 -16.76 -14.79 -2.46
CA GLU A 24 -17.59 -14.81 -3.68
C GLU A 24 -16.96 -13.93 -4.76
N ARG A 25 -17.16 -14.37 -6.00
CA ARG A 25 -16.62 -13.69 -7.18
C ARG A 25 -17.35 -12.38 -7.42
N THR A 26 -16.62 -11.44 -8.01
CA THR A 26 -17.13 -10.14 -8.44
C THR A 26 -16.53 -9.82 -9.81
N ASP A 27 -17.20 -9.00 -10.59
CA ASP A 27 -16.74 -8.49 -11.89
C ASP A 27 -15.87 -7.21 -11.74
N LYS A 28 -15.80 -6.68 -10.52
CA LYS A 28 -15.13 -5.41 -10.22
C LYS A 28 -13.62 -5.52 -10.34
N THR A 29 -13.04 -4.52 -10.99
CA THR A 29 -11.59 -4.35 -11.13
C THR A 29 -11.19 -2.94 -10.73
N ILE A 30 -10.00 -2.78 -10.15
CA ILE A 30 -9.54 -1.48 -9.68
C ILE A 30 -8.05 -1.26 -9.92
N GLY A 31 -7.70 -0.07 -10.38
CA GLY A 31 -6.31 0.41 -10.40
C GLY A 31 -6.03 1.28 -9.19
N LEU A 32 -4.87 1.10 -8.58
CA LEU A 32 -4.44 1.87 -7.41
C LEU A 32 -3.18 2.67 -7.74
N ASP A 33 -3.30 3.99 -7.77
CA ASP A 33 -2.17 4.91 -7.72
C ASP A 33 -1.80 5.13 -6.24
N LEU A 34 -0.57 4.78 -5.86
CA LEU A 34 -0.12 4.90 -4.48
C LEU A 34 0.70 6.18 -4.33
N GLY A 35 0.36 7.00 -3.32
CA GLY A 35 1.03 8.28 -3.07
C GLY A 35 1.43 8.54 -1.62
N VAL A 36 2.10 9.66 -1.42
CA VAL A 36 2.53 10.15 -0.10
C VAL A 36 1.44 11.00 0.57
N LYS A 37 0.78 11.86 -0.22
CA LYS A 37 -0.33 12.72 0.23
C LYS A 37 -1.57 11.88 0.56
N ASP A 38 -2.00 11.12 -0.43
CA ASP A 38 -3.06 10.12 -0.34
C ASP A 38 -2.39 8.76 -0.54
N ILE A 39 -2.60 7.82 0.37
CA ILE A 39 -1.93 6.52 0.34
C ILE A 39 -2.37 5.70 -0.87
N VAL A 40 -3.64 5.85 -1.26
CA VAL A 40 -4.25 5.19 -2.41
C VAL A 40 -5.21 6.18 -3.07
N ILE A 41 -5.10 6.31 -4.38
CA ILE A 41 -6.11 6.91 -5.25
C ILE A 41 -6.53 5.83 -6.24
N THR A 42 -7.84 5.61 -6.35
CA THR A 42 -8.40 4.51 -7.14
C THR A 42 -8.83 4.99 -8.52
N SER A 43 -8.94 4.06 -9.48
CA SER A 43 -9.40 4.36 -10.85
C SER A 43 -10.85 4.87 -10.93
N ASN A 44 -11.67 4.61 -9.89
CA ASN A 44 -13.02 5.16 -9.74
C ASN A 44 -13.05 6.51 -8.98
N GLY A 45 -11.90 7.06 -8.59
CA GLY A 45 -11.77 8.40 -8.03
C GLY A 45 -11.83 8.51 -6.50
N LEU A 46 -11.94 7.40 -5.77
CA LEU A 46 -11.83 7.40 -4.31
C LEU A 46 -10.39 7.71 -3.87
N LYS A 47 -10.26 8.49 -2.80
CA LYS A 47 -8.96 8.91 -2.24
C LYS A 47 -8.88 8.51 -0.77
N TYR A 48 -7.91 7.66 -0.46
CA TYR A 48 -7.60 7.24 0.90
C TYR A 48 -6.45 8.09 1.42
N LYS A 49 -6.70 8.87 2.47
CA LYS A 49 -5.73 9.83 2.99
C LYS A 49 -4.60 9.12 3.74
N ASN A 50 -3.42 9.73 3.72
CA ASN A 50 -2.39 9.40 4.70
C ASN A 50 -2.73 10.10 6.03
N HIS A 51 -2.96 9.33 7.09
CA HIS A 51 -3.35 9.88 8.40
C HIS A 51 -2.20 10.57 9.14
N LYS A 52 -0.96 10.43 8.65
CA LYS A 52 0.26 11.07 9.18
C LYS A 52 0.46 10.84 10.68
N TYR A 53 0.27 9.59 11.14
CA TYR A 53 0.33 9.23 12.56
C TYR A 53 1.68 9.53 13.22
N LEU A 54 2.79 9.31 12.50
CA LEU A 54 4.12 9.68 12.98
C LEU A 54 4.20 11.19 13.11
N SER A 55 3.75 11.93 12.09
CA SER A 55 3.82 13.39 12.13
C SER A 55 3.02 14.02 13.27
N LYS A 56 1.81 13.51 13.53
CA LYS A 56 0.98 13.96 14.65
C LYS A 56 1.64 13.70 16.01
N SER A 57 2.51 12.70 16.11
CA SER A 57 3.17 12.30 17.36
C SER A 57 4.57 12.89 17.56
N GLU A 58 5.07 13.71 16.63
CA GLU A 58 6.45 14.20 16.60
C GLU A 58 6.86 14.95 17.86
N LYS A 59 6.09 15.96 18.26
CA LYS A 59 6.41 16.79 19.43
C LYS A 59 6.57 15.92 20.68
N LYS A 60 5.70 14.92 20.83
CA LYS A 60 5.75 13.96 21.94
C LYS A 60 6.99 13.08 21.82
N LEU A 61 7.28 12.52 20.65
CA LEU A 61 8.46 11.69 20.42
C LEU A 61 9.76 12.45 20.70
N ALA A 62 9.92 13.66 20.15
CA ALA A 62 11.11 14.49 20.34
C ALA A 62 11.32 14.82 21.83
N ARG A 63 10.25 15.15 22.56
CA ARG A 63 10.32 15.41 24.00
C ARG A 63 10.77 14.17 24.79
N GLU A 64 10.18 13.02 24.53
CA GLU A 64 10.52 11.78 25.26
C GLU A 64 11.91 11.24 24.85
N GLN A 65 12.36 11.47 23.62
CA GLN A 65 13.72 11.19 23.16
C GLN A 65 14.76 12.08 23.84
N ARG A 66 14.52 13.39 23.94
CA ARG A 66 15.41 14.33 24.67
C ARG A 66 15.53 13.98 26.15
N LYS A 67 14.42 13.59 26.79
CA LYS A 67 14.46 13.09 28.17
C LYS A 67 15.33 11.85 28.29
N LEU A 68 15.25 10.92 27.34
CA LEU A 68 16.05 9.70 27.34
C LEU A 68 17.55 9.99 27.13
N SER A 69 17.90 10.95 26.28
CA SER A 69 19.30 11.29 25.97
C SER A 69 20.03 11.92 27.15
N HIS A 70 19.33 12.64 28.04
CA HIS A 70 19.93 13.23 29.23
C HIS A 70 20.11 12.23 30.39
N MET A 71 19.63 10.99 30.25
CA MET A 71 19.72 9.99 31.32
C MET A 71 20.97 9.13 31.21
N VAL A 72 21.57 8.80 32.36
CA VAL A 72 22.76 7.95 32.48
C VAL A 72 22.52 6.57 31.85
N LYS A 73 23.42 6.16 30.94
CA LYS A 73 23.38 4.85 30.28
C LYS A 73 23.41 3.72 31.33
N GLY A 74 22.56 2.72 31.17
CA GLY A 74 22.44 1.60 32.11
C GLY A 74 21.58 1.86 33.35
N SER A 75 21.24 3.11 33.68
CA SER A 75 20.41 3.39 34.87
C SER A 75 18.98 2.85 34.76
N SER A 76 18.38 2.51 35.91
CA SER A 76 16.97 2.07 36.00
C SER A 76 16.01 3.12 35.44
N ASN A 77 16.25 4.41 35.75
CA ASN A 77 15.45 5.52 35.23
C ASN A 77 15.51 5.63 33.70
N ARG A 78 16.71 5.43 33.10
CA ARG A 78 16.84 5.35 31.65
C ARG A 78 16.04 4.19 31.06
N ASN A 79 16.05 3.01 31.71
CA ASN A 79 15.27 1.88 31.25
C ASN A 79 13.76 2.15 31.28
N LYS A 80 13.24 2.76 32.36
CA LYS A 80 11.84 3.20 32.45
C LYS A 80 11.46 4.15 31.31
N GLN A 81 12.30 5.14 31.03
CA GLN A 81 12.07 6.09 29.94
C GLN A 81 12.16 5.44 28.55
N ARG A 82 13.10 4.49 28.35
CA ARG A 82 13.23 3.72 27.11
C ARG A 82 11.95 2.92 26.82
N ILE A 83 11.39 2.26 27.83
CA ILE A 83 10.11 1.51 27.72
C ILE A 83 8.97 2.45 27.36
N LYS A 84 8.90 3.64 27.99
CA LYS A 84 7.89 4.66 27.65
C LYS A 84 7.99 5.11 26.19
N LEU A 85 9.19 5.37 25.70
CA LEU A 85 9.42 5.71 24.29
C LEU A 85 9.00 4.55 23.36
N ALA A 86 9.36 3.31 23.70
CA ALA A 86 8.96 2.12 22.95
C ALA A 86 7.42 1.96 22.87
N ARG A 87 6.70 2.22 23.95
CA ARG A 87 5.22 2.22 23.97
C ARG A 87 4.62 3.24 23.01
N ILE A 88 5.21 4.44 22.89
CA ILE A 88 4.75 5.47 21.95
C ILE A 88 4.97 5.02 20.51
N HIS A 89 6.16 4.53 20.17
CA HIS A 89 6.42 3.98 18.83
C HIS A 89 5.47 2.84 18.48
N LYS A 90 5.21 1.94 19.43
CA LYS A 90 4.27 0.83 19.25
C LYS A 90 2.84 1.31 19.01
N HIS A 91 2.38 2.32 19.74
CA HIS A 91 1.05 2.89 19.54
C HIS A 91 0.90 3.46 18.12
N ILE A 92 1.87 4.25 17.65
CA ILE A 92 1.88 4.80 16.29
C ILE A 92 1.87 3.67 15.25
N ASN A 93 2.70 2.65 15.44
CA ASN A 93 2.75 1.48 14.56
C ASN A 93 1.40 0.73 14.53
N ASN A 94 0.75 0.56 15.68
CA ASN A 94 -0.55 -0.10 15.78
C ASN A 94 -1.65 0.70 15.09
N GLN A 95 -1.70 2.03 15.27
CA GLN A 95 -2.67 2.89 14.58
C GLN A 95 -2.50 2.81 13.05
N ARG A 96 -1.26 2.81 12.58
CA ARG A 96 -0.97 2.65 11.16
C ARG A 96 -1.38 1.28 10.66
N ASN A 97 -1.04 0.23 11.37
CA ASN A 97 -1.37 -1.15 11.00
C ASN A 97 -2.89 -1.39 10.95
N ASP A 98 -3.62 -0.91 11.95
CA ASP A 98 -5.08 -1.00 11.98
C ASP A 98 -5.70 -0.37 10.72
N TYR A 99 -5.28 0.85 10.39
CA TYR A 99 -5.74 1.52 9.17
C TYR A 99 -5.41 0.73 7.90
N LEU A 100 -4.17 0.28 7.73
CA LEU A 100 -3.75 -0.48 6.55
C LEU A 100 -4.47 -1.83 6.43
N HIS A 101 -4.72 -2.52 7.55
CA HIS A 101 -5.46 -3.78 7.55
C HIS A 101 -6.91 -3.56 7.13
N LYS A 102 -7.58 -2.52 7.63
CA LYS A 102 -8.95 -2.17 7.23
C LYS A 102 -9.01 -1.80 5.75
N LEU A 103 -8.12 -0.92 5.30
CA LEU A 103 -8.04 -0.47 3.91
C LEU A 103 -7.79 -1.63 2.94
N SER A 104 -6.76 -2.44 3.20
CA SER A 104 -6.45 -3.60 2.34
C SER A 104 -7.55 -4.66 2.36
N LYS A 105 -8.26 -4.85 3.48
CA LYS A 105 -9.41 -5.78 3.51
C LYS A 105 -10.55 -5.26 2.65
N HIS A 106 -10.90 -3.99 2.80
CA HIS A 106 -11.95 -3.34 2.02
C HIS A 106 -11.68 -3.42 0.51
N ILE A 107 -10.46 -3.09 0.07
CA ILE A 107 -10.08 -3.20 -1.36
C ILE A 107 -10.23 -4.64 -1.88
N ILE A 108 -9.82 -5.63 -1.09
CA ILE A 108 -9.86 -7.05 -1.47
C ILE A 108 -11.29 -7.60 -1.51
N ASP A 109 -12.16 -7.11 -0.62
CA ASP A 109 -13.55 -7.56 -0.55
C ASP A 109 -14.33 -7.10 -1.78
N GLU A 110 -14.08 -5.88 -2.22
CA GLU A 110 -14.86 -5.24 -3.29
C GLU A 110 -14.39 -5.56 -4.71
N ASN A 111 -13.18 -6.11 -4.90
CA ASN A 111 -12.56 -6.21 -6.23
C ASN A 111 -11.97 -7.60 -6.49
N GLN A 112 -12.16 -8.09 -7.71
CA GLN A 112 -11.62 -9.37 -8.18
C GLN A 112 -10.20 -9.21 -8.69
N ILE A 113 -9.93 -8.11 -9.40
CA ILE A 113 -8.61 -7.78 -9.96
C ILE A 113 -8.18 -6.41 -9.41
N ILE A 114 -6.97 -6.37 -8.86
CA ILE A 114 -6.38 -5.17 -8.28
C ILE A 114 -5.05 -4.91 -8.98
N CYS A 115 -4.98 -3.83 -9.75
CA CYS A 115 -3.79 -3.41 -10.48
C CYS A 115 -3.04 -2.34 -9.69
N VAL A 116 -1.73 -2.53 -9.52
CA VAL A 116 -0.86 -1.62 -8.77
C VAL A 116 0.46 -1.41 -9.52
N GLU A 117 1.15 -0.31 -9.29
CA GLU A 117 2.53 -0.15 -9.75
C GLU A 117 3.50 -1.00 -8.91
N ASP A 118 4.51 -1.59 -9.56
CA ASP A 118 5.63 -2.24 -8.87
C ASP A 118 6.61 -1.20 -8.32
N LEU A 119 6.16 -0.50 -7.29
CA LEU A 119 6.94 0.56 -6.63
C LEU A 119 8.16 -0.03 -5.91
N LYS A 120 9.35 0.30 -6.41
CA LYS A 120 10.61 0.10 -5.69
C LYS A 120 10.75 1.14 -4.57
N VAL A 121 9.95 1.00 -3.51
CA VAL A 121 9.87 1.97 -2.39
C VAL A 121 11.24 2.23 -1.74
N MET A 122 12.15 1.25 -1.76
CA MET A 122 13.53 1.42 -1.26
C MET A 122 14.33 2.52 -1.99
N ASN A 123 14.08 2.71 -3.29
CA ASN A 123 14.75 3.76 -4.06
C ASN A 123 14.18 5.14 -3.70
N MET A 124 12.87 5.23 -3.48
CA MET A 124 12.19 6.47 -3.08
C MET A 124 12.66 6.99 -1.71
N THR A 125 13.03 6.12 -0.77
CA THR A 125 13.58 6.50 0.55
C THR A 125 15.03 6.99 0.51
N LYS A 126 15.79 6.66 -0.54
CA LYS A 126 17.20 7.10 -0.67
C LYS A 126 17.31 8.47 -1.35
N GLU A 127 16.40 8.75 -2.28
CA GLU A 127 16.48 9.91 -3.17
C GLU A 127 15.67 11.14 -2.69
N ASN A 128 14.80 10.99 -1.70
CA ASN A 128 13.86 12.06 -1.33
C ASN A 128 14.14 12.73 0.02
N LYS A 129 14.01 14.07 0.06
CA LYS A 129 13.92 14.87 1.29
C LYS A 129 12.63 14.62 2.11
N PHE A 130 11.69 13.81 1.57
CA PHE A 130 10.37 13.50 2.15
C PHE A 130 10.32 12.15 2.89
N ASN A 131 11.43 11.70 3.45
CA ASN A 131 11.53 10.39 4.12
C ASN A 131 10.46 10.16 5.18
N LYS A 132 10.03 11.21 5.89
CA LYS A 132 9.02 11.08 6.93
C LYS A 132 7.62 10.77 6.39
N GLU A 133 7.18 11.52 5.39
CA GLU A 133 5.84 11.32 4.83
C GLU A 133 5.75 9.98 4.09
N LEU A 134 6.85 9.55 3.48
CA LEU A 134 7.00 8.22 2.87
C LEU A 134 7.00 7.09 3.91
N LEU A 135 7.67 7.27 5.05
CA LEU A 135 7.58 6.34 6.18
C LEU A 135 6.15 6.27 6.73
N ASP A 136 5.43 7.39 6.74
CA ASP A 136 4.04 7.44 7.17
C ASP A 136 3.08 6.78 6.18
N SER A 137 3.33 6.88 4.87
CA SER A 137 2.48 6.25 3.85
C SER A 137 2.61 4.73 3.84
N SER A 138 3.73 4.15 4.27
CA SER A 138 3.90 2.69 4.46
C SER A 138 3.40 1.84 3.28
N MET A 139 3.61 2.33 2.05
CA MET A 139 3.05 1.77 0.82
C MET A 139 3.50 0.32 0.57
N SER A 140 4.76 0.00 0.86
CA SER A 140 5.26 -1.39 0.79
C SER A 140 4.44 -2.32 1.67
N ARG A 141 4.07 -1.87 2.87
CA ARG A 141 3.29 -2.67 3.81
C ARG A 141 1.87 -2.87 3.32
N LEU A 142 1.27 -1.85 2.71
CA LEU A 142 -0.03 -1.98 2.05
C LEU A 142 0.03 -3.02 0.91
N LEU A 143 1.05 -2.95 0.05
CA LEU A 143 1.25 -3.90 -1.03
C LEU A 143 1.44 -5.34 -0.52
N THR A 144 2.23 -5.54 0.54
CA THR A 144 2.34 -6.84 1.20
C THR A 144 0.97 -7.34 1.68
N MET A 145 0.18 -6.46 2.31
CA MET A 145 -1.16 -6.80 2.79
C MET A 145 -2.14 -7.16 1.69
N LEU A 146 -2.16 -6.40 0.60
CA LEU A 146 -2.97 -6.71 -0.57
C LEU A 146 -2.55 -8.06 -1.18
N THR A 147 -1.25 -8.31 -1.30
CA THR A 147 -0.72 -9.54 -1.90
C THR A 147 -1.14 -10.80 -1.13
N TYR A 148 -0.90 -10.85 0.19
CA TYR A 148 -1.27 -12.06 0.94
C TYR A 148 -2.79 -12.22 1.06
N LYS A 149 -3.56 -11.14 1.21
CA LYS A 149 -5.02 -11.21 1.28
C LYS A 149 -5.65 -11.63 -0.04
N ALA A 150 -5.10 -11.16 -1.16
CA ALA A 150 -5.54 -11.60 -2.47
C ALA A 150 -5.36 -13.11 -2.63
N SER A 151 -4.19 -13.63 -2.22
CA SER A 151 -3.94 -15.08 -2.20
C SER A 151 -4.90 -15.84 -1.29
N TRP A 152 -5.28 -15.28 -0.15
CA TRP A 152 -6.23 -15.91 0.78
C TRP A 152 -7.66 -15.94 0.26
N TYR A 153 -8.10 -14.87 -0.39
CA TYR A 153 -9.50 -14.65 -0.74
C TYR A 153 -9.81 -14.88 -2.22
N GLY A 154 -8.87 -15.44 -2.97
CA GLY A 154 -9.07 -15.73 -4.40
C GLY A 154 -9.16 -14.48 -5.27
N ARG A 155 -8.38 -13.44 -4.95
CA ARG A 155 -8.25 -12.22 -5.78
C ARG A 155 -6.94 -12.21 -6.55
N THR A 156 -6.90 -11.43 -7.62
CA THR A 156 -5.72 -11.28 -8.47
C THR A 156 -5.07 -9.92 -8.25
N ILE A 157 -3.77 -9.92 -7.94
CA ILE A 157 -2.94 -8.71 -7.88
C ILE A 157 -2.10 -8.66 -9.14
N VAL A 158 -2.24 -7.60 -9.93
CA VAL A 158 -1.42 -7.34 -11.11
C VAL A 158 -0.47 -6.19 -10.81
N LYS A 159 0.83 -6.44 -10.96
CA LYS A 159 1.85 -5.42 -10.81
C LYS A 159 2.30 -4.94 -12.18
N ILE A 160 2.14 -3.66 -12.45
CA ILE A 160 2.63 -3.05 -13.69
C ILE A 160 4.06 -2.51 -13.50
N PRO A 161 4.86 -2.41 -14.58
CA PRO A 161 6.21 -1.85 -14.49
C PRO A 161 6.22 -0.41 -13.94
N SER A 162 7.12 -0.11 -13.01
CA SER A 162 7.23 1.23 -12.41
C SER A 162 7.73 2.34 -13.35
N ASN A 163 8.28 1.98 -14.52
CA ASN A 163 8.66 2.93 -15.57
C ASN A 163 7.50 3.23 -16.55
N TYR A 164 6.34 2.60 -16.38
CA TYR A 164 5.16 2.89 -17.19
C TYR A 164 4.68 4.33 -16.93
N PRO A 165 4.45 5.16 -17.97
CA PRO A 165 4.15 6.58 -17.80
C PRO A 165 2.68 6.84 -17.42
N SER A 166 2.16 6.12 -16.43
CA SER A 166 0.75 6.13 -15.97
C SER A 166 0.21 7.55 -15.76
N SER A 167 0.97 8.43 -15.10
CA SER A 167 0.56 9.80 -14.81
C SER A 167 0.65 10.77 -16.00
N GLN A 168 1.34 10.41 -17.08
CA GLN A 168 1.52 11.26 -18.27
C GLN A 168 0.55 10.90 -19.39
N LEU A 169 0.04 9.67 -19.43
CA LEU A 169 -0.89 9.23 -20.47
C LEU A 169 -2.30 9.76 -20.22
N CYS A 170 -3.00 10.20 -21.25
CA CYS A 170 -4.44 10.43 -21.22
C CYS A 170 -5.15 9.07 -21.16
N SER A 171 -5.93 8.80 -20.12
CA SER A 171 -6.69 7.55 -20.03
C SER A 171 -7.79 7.40 -21.08
N SER A 172 -8.13 8.48 -21.78
CA SER A 172 -9.20 8.52 -22.77
C SER A 172 -8.70 8.22 -24.19
N CYS A 173 -7.53 8.73 -24.58
CA CYS A 173 -7.01 8.61 -25.95
C CYS A 173 -5.54 8.16 -26.06
N GLY A 174 -4.83 7.99 -24.94
CA GLY A 174 -3.43 7.54 -24.95
C GLY A 174 -2.37 8.63 -25.20
N TYR A 175 -2.76 9.89 -25.44
CA TYR A 175 -1.81 11.00 -25.57
C TYR A 175 -0.86 11.10 -24.37
N GLN A 176 0.45 11.20 -24.60
CA GLN A 176 1.43 11.34 -23.53
C GLN A 176 1.83 12.80 -23.30
N ASN A 177 1.33 13.40 -22.22
CA ASN A 177 1.76 14.71 -21.75
C ASN A 177 2.99 14.61 -20.83
N LYS A 178 4.18 14.87 -21.37
CA LYS A 178 5.44 14.82 -20.61
C LYS A 178 5.55 15.92 -19.55
N GLU A 179 4.84 17.04 -19.69
CA GLU A 179 4.87 18.15 -18.72
C GLU A 179 4.31 17.74 -17.35
N VAL A 180 3.37 16.79 -17.33
CA VAL A 180 2.73 16.25 -16.12
C VAL A 180 3.72 15.49 -15.21
N LYS A 181 4.95 15.25 -15.69
CA LYS A 181 6.08 14.85 -14.84
C LYS A 181 6.36 15.89 -13.74
N ASN A 182 6.03 17.16 -13.96
CA ASN A 182 6.03 18.19 -12.92
C ASN A 182 4.89 17.91 -11.91
N LEU A 183 5.26 17.47 -10.70
CA LEU A 183 4.33 17.10 -9.63
C LEU A 183 3.40 18.25 -9.17
N LYS A 184 3.72 19.52 -9.51
CA LYS A 184 2.85 20.67 -9.24
C LYS A 184 1.60 20.68 -10.11
N ILE A 185 1.63 20.03 -11.27
CA ILE A 185 0.47 19.91 -12.15
C ILE A 185 -0.45 18.82 -11.57
N ARG A 186 -1.58 19.23 -11.01
CA ARG A 186 -2.55 18.30 -10.39
C ARG A 186 -3.77 18.05 -11.27
N LYS A 187 -4.06 18.98 -12.17
CA LYS A 187 -5.10 18.87 -13.19
C LYS A 187 -4.54 19.31 -14.53
N TRP A 188 -4.98 18.66 -15.60
CA TRP A 188 -4.61 19.02 -16.96
C TRP A 188 -5.72 18.63 -17.93
N THR A 189 -5.79 19.32 -19.06
CA THR A 189 -6.71 19.01 -20.15
C THR A 189 -5.90 18.37 -21.27
N CYS A 190 -6.38 17.23 -21.80
CA CYS A 190 -5.73 16.58 -22.92
C CYS A 190 -5.87 17.43 -24.19
N PRO A 191 -4.76 17.80 -24.87
CA PRO A 191 -4.83 18.60 -26.08
C PRO A 191 -5.43 17.86 -27.27
N GLU A 192 -5.37 16.52 -27.28
CA GLU A 192 -5.88 15.69 -28.38
C GLU A 192 -7.39 15.43 -28.29
N CYS A 193 -7.90 15.10 -27.10
CA CYS A 193 -9.31 14.70 -26.94
C CYS A 193 -10.13 15.62 -26.01
N GLY A 194 -9.53 16.67 -25.47
CA GLY A 194 -10.22 17.64 -24.60
C GLY A 194 -10.60 17.13 -23.21
N SER A 195 -10.33 15.86 -22.87
CA SER A 195 -10.69 15.32 -21.55
C SER A 195 -9.92 15.99 -20.41
N VAL A 196 -10.61 16.28 -19.32
CA VAL A 196 -10.03 16.92 -18.12
C VAL A 196 -9.67 15.86 -17.09
N HIS A 197 -8.43 15.87 -16.63
CA HIS A 197 -7.90 14.86 -15.73
C HIS A 197 -7.51 15.44 -14.36
N ASP A 198 -7.93 14.79 -13.28
CA ASP A 198 -7.15 14.78 -12.02
C ASP A 198 -5.99 13.81 -12.23
N ARG A 199 -4.76 14.30 -12.08
CA ARG A 199 -3.53 13.57 -12.43
C ARG A 199 -3.47 12.18 -11.82
N ASP A 200 -3.78 12.08 -10.52
CA ASP A 200 -3.62 10.83 -9.76
C ASP A 200 -4.76 9.84 -10.08
N CYS A 201 -6.00 10.31 -10.24
CA CYS A 201 -7.11 9.46 -10.71
C CYS A 201 -6.87 8.94 -12.13
N ASN A 202 -6.36 9.80 -13.02
CA ASN A 202 -5.98 9.40 -14.38
C ASN A 202 -4.84 8.38 -14.38
N ALA A 203 -3.82 8.55 -13.53
CA ALA A 203 -2.78 7.53 -13.32
C ALA A 203 -3.39 6.19 -12.90
N ALA A 204 -4.30 6.18 -11.92
CA ALA A 204 -4.97 4.96 -11.47
C ALA A 204 -5.77 4.27 -12.59
N LYS A 205 -6.43 5.02 -13.48
CA LYS A 205 -7.09 4.46 -14.67
C LYS A 205 -6.11 3.83 -15.65
N ASN A 206 -4.97 4.48 -15.91
CA ASN A 206 -3.93 3.92 -16.77
C ASN A 206 -3.26 2.68 -16.15
N ILE A 207 -3.08 2.65 -14.83
CA ILE A 207 -2.59 1.47 -14.10
C ILE A 207 -3.54 0.30 -14.26
N LEU A 208 -4.86 0.54 -14.12
CA LEU A 208 -5.87 -0.48 -14.37
C LEU A 208 -5.77 -1.01 -15.81
N SER A 209 -5.84 -0.11 -16.80
CA SER A 209 -5.78 -0.46 -18.22
C SER A 209 -4.53 -1.30 -18.54
N LYS A 210 -3.36 -0.88 -18.07
CA LYS A 210 -2.11 -1.61 -18.28
C LYS A 210 -2.10 -2.98 -17.58
N GLY A 211 -2.65 -3.07 -16.38
CA GLY A 211 -2.74 -4.34 -15.67
C GLY A 211 -3.66 -5.34 -16.38
N ILE A 212 -4.79 -4.87 -16.91
CA ILE A 212 -5.67 -5.70 -17.73
C ILE A 212 -4.99 -6.15 -19.03
N GLU A 213 -4.25 -5.25 -19.69
CA GLU A 213 -3.45 -5.58 -20.89
C GLU A 213 -2.39 -6.68 -20.61
N ILE A 214 -1.76 -6.66 -19.43
CA ILE A 214 -0.78 -7.68 -19.04
C ILE A 214 -1.48 -9.04 -18.85
N LEU A 215 -2.61 -9.06 -18.14
CA LEU A 215 -3.37 -10.29 -17.92
C LEU A 215 -3.82 -10.94 -19.24
N THR A 216 -4.36 -10.15 -20.18
CA THR A 216 -4.79 -10.67 -21.47
C THR A 216 -3.65 -11.24 -22.30
N LYS A 217 -2.47 -10.59 -22.27
CA LYS A 217 -1.27 -11.04 -22.99
C LYS A 217 -0.66 -12.32 -22.40
N ASP A 218 -0.75 -12.51 -21.10
CA ASP A 218 -0.29 -13.73 -20.42
C ASP A 218 -1.25 -14.92 -20.61
N GLY A 219 -2.22 -14.81 -21.54
CA GLY A 219 -3.24 -15.84 -21.80
C GLY A 219 -4.30 -15.93 -20.71
N THR A 220 -4.29 -15.02 -19.73
CA THR A 220 -5.24 -14.99 -18.62
C THR A 220 -6.31 -13.94 -18.93
N HIS A 221 -7.31 -14.30 -19.74
CA HIS A 221 -8.38 -13.36 -20.08
C HIS A 221 -9.13 -12.91 -18.79
N PRO A 222 -9.44 -11.62 -18.61
CA PRO A 222 -10.26 -11.16 -17.49
C PRO A 222 -11.56 -11.96 -17.41
N ASP A 223 -12.21 -12.20 -18.55
CA ASP A 223 -13.41 -13.04 -18.63
C ASP A 223 -13.18 -14.50 -18.25
N SER A 224 -11.99 -15.09 -18.46
CA SER A 224 -11.72 -16.44 -17.95
C SER A 224 -11.50 -16.43 -16.43
N LEU A 225 -10.91 -15.37 -15.87
CA LEU A 225 -10.91 -15.10 -14.44
C LEU A 225 -12.34 -14.93 -13.88
N PHE A 226 -13.26 -14.34 -14.66
CA PHE A 226 -14.69 -14.21 -14.31
C PHE A 226 -15.49 -15.51 -14.52
N MET A 227 -15.04 -16.44 -15.38
CA MET A 227 -15.77 -17.67 -15.77
C MET A 227 -15.30 -18.98 -15.08
N LEU A 228 -14.12 -19.04 -14.47
CA LEU A 228 -13.60 -20.30 -13.86
C LEU A 228 -14.30 -20.73 -12.55
N ASP A 229 -15.11 -21.79 -12.55
CA ASP A 229 -15.73 -22.33 -11.33
C ASP A 229 -14.76 -22.64 -10.15
N PRO A 230 -15.24 -22.70 -8.89
CA PRO A 230 -14.40 -22.68 -7.68
C PRO A 230 -13.58 -23.95 -7.40
N LEU A 231 -13.60 -24.96 -8.27
CA LEU A 231 -13.08 -26.28 -7.96
C LEU A 231 -11.75 -26.55 -8.69
N GLY A 232 -10.66 -26.43 -7.93
CA GLY A 232 -9.45 -27.20 -8.18
C GLY A 232 -8.19 -26.39 -8.49
N SER A 233 -7.34 -26.22 -7.48
CA SER A 233 -5.92 -26.63 -7.55
C SER A 233 -5.16 -26.05 -6.35
N SER A 234 -4.71 -26.94 -5.47
CA SER A 234 -3.81 -26.66 -4.36
C SER A 234 -2.47 -26.13 -4.88
N ARG A 235 -2.26 -24.81 -4.85
CA ARG A 235 -0.92 -24.23 -5.01
C ARG A 235 -0.30 -24.00 -3.64
N LYS A 236 0.85 -24.66 -3.40
CA LYS A 236 1.67 -24.52 -2.20
C LYS A 236 2.00 -23.04 -1.95
N LYS A 237 1.74 -22.58 -0.71
CA LYS A 237 1.93 -21.20 -0.27
C LYS A 237 3.43 -20.87 -0.17
N PRO A 238 3.86 -19.65 -0.56
CA PRO A 238 5.21 -19.17 -0.24
C PRO A 238 5.35 -18.91 1.26
N PRO A 239 6.56 -19.06 1.83
CA PRO A 239 6.80 -18.84 3.25
C PRO A 239 6.60 -17.36 3.61
N LEU A 240 5.87 -17.11 4.70
CA LEU A 240 5.78 -15.81 5.34
C LEU A 240 7.08 -15.55 6.12
N LEU A 241 7.84 -14.53 5.72
CA LEU A 241 8.92 -13.93 6.51
C LEU A 241 8.36 -12.91 7.50
#